data_AF-A0A1M5LG48-F1
#
_entry.id   AF-A0A1M5LG48-F1
#
_cell.length_a   1.000
_cell.length_b   1.000
_cell.length_c   1.000
_cell.angle_alpha   90.00
_cell.angle_beta   90.00
_cell.angle_gamma   90.00
#
_symmetry.space_group_name_H-M   'P 1'
#
loop_
_entity.id
_entity.type
_entity.pdbx_description
1 polymer ?
#
loop_
_entity_poly.entity_id
_entity_poly.type
_entity_poly.pdbx_seq_one_letter_code
_entity_poly.pdbx_strand_id
1 'polypeptide(L)'
;MENKLFELEKQLEDYSEYSQLDIKIRLLFPENFREIYTYKIFGDNLLSIPANLIIDGDDDEFEKPFSFLNSSEELDVFEKEFRSEISDHFLQVGHLYNFTEIVLLNKIKNTVHVFHVSDIADKDWLNYKLENGICNFDEFVNSIRPQTVSCLINPKDYSEWDMFEIRNETELKTETELMEFKDRKTLNEEYLEQVKKSLEKGFIINYSPKSVLFRLKK
;
A
#
# COMPACT_ATOMS: atom_id res chain seq x y z
N MET A 1 14.07 -12.13 3.42
CA MET A 1 12.81 -11.90 2.70
C MET A 1 11.72 -12.87 3.14
N GLU A 2 11.91 -14.19 2.98
CA GLU A 2 10.88 -15.20 3.31
C GLU A 2 10.23 -15.07 4.70
N ASN A 3 11.03 -14.92 5.77
CA ASN A 3 10.50 -14.75 7.14
C ASN A 3 9.59 -13.53 7.28
N LYS A 4 9.94 -12.40 6.65
CA LYS A 4 9.16 -11.16 6.69
C LYS A 4 7.82 -11.34 6.00
N LEU A 5 7.80 -11.96 4.82
CA LEU A 5 6.57 -12.22 4.07
C LEU A 5 5.65 -13.20 4.81
N PHE A 6 6.22 -14.24 5.43
CA PHE A 6 5.46 -15.18 6.28
C PHE A 6 4.84 -14.49 7.50
N GLU A 7 5.58 -13.60 8.17
CA GLU A 7 5.06 -12.80 9.28
C GLU A 7 3.93 -11.86 8.85
N LEU A 8 4.05 -11.25 7.68
CA LEU A 8 3.00 -10.39 7.10
C LEU A 8 1.74 -11.20 6.78
N GLU A 9 1.90 -12.36 6.12
CA GLU A 9 0.79 -13.26 5.83
C GLU A 9 0.03 -13.63 7.11
N LYS A 10 0.75 -13.96 8.20
CA LYS A 10 0.15 -14.25 9.51
C LYS A 10 -0.58 -13.04 10.10
N GLN A 11 -0.05 -11.83 9.93
CA GLN A 11 -0.72 -10.60 10.41
C GLN A 11 -2.00 -10.29 9.61
N LEU A 12 -2.10 -10.81 8.39
CA LEU A 12 -3.23 -10.64 7.48
C LEU A 12 -4.15 -11.89 7.40
N GLU A 13 -3.86 -12.95 8.17
CA GLU A 13 -4.30 -14.35 7.94
C GLU A 13 -5.78 -14.51 7.61
N ASP A 14 -6.67 -13.79 8.29
CA ASP A 14 -8.13 -13.88 8.10
C ASP A 14 -8.62 -13.26 6.78
N TYR A 15 -7.78 -12.51 6.07
CA TYR A 15 -8.14 -11.74 4.89
C TYR A 15 -7.24 -12.03 3.69
N SER A 16 -6.17 -12.76 3.91
CA SER A 16 -5.08 -12.97 2.96
C SER A 16 -5.55 -13.93 1.85
N GLU A 17 -5.38 -13.54 0.58
CA GLU A 17 -5.81 -14.32 -0.58
C GLU A 17 -4.63 -14.68 -1.49
N TYR A 18 -4.75 -15.80 -2.19
CA TYR A 18 -3.82 -16.12 -3.27
C TYR A 18 -4.02 -15.15 -4.42
N SER A 19 -2.91 -14.74 -5.04
CA SER A 19 -2.97 -13.95 -6.27
C SER A 19 -3.82 -14.65 -7.33
N GLN A 20 -4.65 -13.87 -8.03
CA GLN A 20 -5.47 -14.34 -9.15
C GLN A 20 -4.77 -14.22 -10.50
N LEU A 21 -3.52 -13.74 -10.54
CA LEU A 21 -2.74 -13.65 -11.77
C LEU A 21 -2.55 -15.02 -12.40
N ASP A 22 -2.68 -15.11 -13.71
CA ASP A 22 -2.42 -16.37 -14.39
C ASP A 22 -0.93 -16.78 -14.30
N ILE A 23 -0.69 -18.09 -14.38
CA ILE A 23 0.67 -18.66 -14.25
C ILE A 23 1.62 -18.09 -15.32
N LYS A 24 1.15 -17.79 -16.52
CA LYS A 24 2.01 -17.31 -17.61
C LYS A 24 2.50 -15.89 -17.33
N ILE A 25 1.64 -15.03 -16.82
CA ILE A 25 2.02 -13.68 -16.39
C ILE A 25 2.99 -13.74 -15.21
N ARG A 26 2.75 -14.62 -14.23
CA ARG A 26 3.70 -14.79 -13.11
C ARG A 26 5.11 -15.14 -13.59
N LEU A 27 5.24 -15.91 -14.67
CA LEU A 27 6.55 -16.26 -15.27
C LEU A 27 7.29 -15.08 -15.91
N LEU A 28 6.63 -13.93 -16.12
CA LEU A 28 7.29 -12.70 -16.58
C LEU A 28 8.12 -12.05 -15.46
N PHE A 29 7.77 -12.32 -14.20
CA PHE A 29 8.44 -11.71 -13.05
C PHE A 29 9.73 -12.49 -12.68
N PRO A 30 10.76 -11.78 -12.17
CA PRO A 30 11.95 -12.39 -11.59
C PRO A 30 11.61 -13.41 -10.49
N GLU A 31 12.48 -14.39 -10.26
CA GLU A 31 12.26 -15.47 -9.29
C GLU A 31 11.98 -14.97 -7.87
N ASN A 32 12.79 -14.04 -7.37
CA ASN A 32 12.60 -13.36 -6.09
C ASN A 32 11.24 -12.64 -5.99
N PHE A 33 10.71 -12.11 -7.10
CA PHE A 33 9.38 -11.51 -7.12
C PHE A 33 8.27 -12.57 -7.19
N ARG A 34 8.50 -13.67 -7.92
CA ARG A 34 7.55 -14.80 -7.99
C ARG A 34 7.30 -15.43 -6.63
N GLU A 35 8.29 -15.41 -5.72
CA GLU A 35 8.11 -15.83 -4.34
C GLU A 35 7.02 -15.02 -3.62
N ILE A 36 6.92 -13.71 -3.85
CA ILE A 36 5.85 -12.89 -3.25
C ILE A 36 4.48 -13.46 -3.58
N TYR A 37 4.26 -13.84 -4.84
CA TYR A 37 2.99 -14.44 -5.31
C TYR A 37 2.65 -15.79 -4.67
N THR A 38 3.59 -16.42 -3.98
CA THR A 38 3.32 -17.65 -3.23
C THR A 38 2.74 -17.38 -1.84
N TYR A 39 2.99 -16.21 -1.27
CA TYR A 39 2.40 -15.77 -0.01
C TYR A 39 0.99 -15.22 -0.27
N LYS A 40 0.04 -15.51 0.62
CA LYS A 40 -1.36 -15.04 0.47
C LYS A 40 -1.56 -13.55 0.75
N ILE A 41 -0.58 -12.70 0.51
CA ILE A 41 -0.66 -11.28 0.88
C ILE A 41 -1.47 -10.42 -0.12
N PHE A 42 -2.21 -11.04 -1.05
CA PHE A 42 -3.04 -10.40 -2.07
C PHE A 42 -4.52 -10.34 -1.64
N GLY A 43 -5.37 -9.71 -2.45
CA GLY A 43 -6.79 -9.43 -2.19
C GLY A 43 -7.03 -7.96 -1.81
N ASP A 44 -8.24 -7.56 -1.36
CA ASP A 44 -8.47 -6.15 -0.92
C ASP A 44 -7.80 -5.80 0.43
N ASN A 45 -6.78 -6.53 0.86
CA ASN A 45 -5.88 -6.04 1.90
C ASN A 45 -4.95 -5.02 1.29
N LEU A 46 -4.75 -3.93 2.03
CA LEU A 46 -3.77 -2.95 1.67
C LEU A 46 -2.59 -3.11 2.59
N LEU A 47 -1.42 -3.10 1.97
CA LEU A 47 -0.16 -2.97 2.65
C LEU A 47 0.16 -1.48 2.72
N SER A 48 1.17 -1.14 3.50
CA SER A 48 1.72 0.20 3.53
C SER A 48 3.18 0.19 3.15
N ILE A 49 3.58 1.16 2.35
CA ILE A 49 4.97 1.52 2.09
C ILE A 49 5.28 2.74 2.96
N PRO A 50 6.38 2.73 3.74
CA PRO A 50 6.86 3.93 4.43
C PRO A 50 6.99 5.12 3.47
N ALA A 51 6.36 6.26 3.80
CA ALA A 51 6.31 7.41 2.90
C ALA A 51 7.70 7.96 2.54
N ASN A 52 8.64 7.88 3.49
CA ASN A 52 10.04 8.26 3.32
C ASN A 52 10.80 7.43 2.26
N LEU A 53 10.26 6.29 1.83
CA LEU A 53 10.80 5.57 0.68
C LEU A 53 10.31 6.16 -0.64
N ILE A 54 9.16 6.80 -0.66
CA ILE A 54 8.51 7.26 -1.89
C ILE A 54 8.84 8.73 -2.16
N ILE A 55 8.80 9.58 -1.13
CA ILE A 55 9.00 11.02 -1.23
C ILE A 55 9.88 11.50 -0.07
N ASP A 56 11.02 12.11 -0.41
CA ASP A 56 11.87 12.78 0.58
C ASP A 56 11.17 14.05 1.11
N GLY A 57 10.98 14.14 2.42
CA GLY A 57 10.42 15.31 3.11
C GLY A 57 8.89 15.35 3.24
N ASP A 58 8.18 14.25 2.91
CA ASP A 58 6.77 14.07 3.27
C ASP A 58 6.67 13.63 4.74
N ASP A 59 6.94 14.55 5.67
CA ASP A 59 6.98 14.29 7.11
C ASP A 59 5.57 14.14 7.73
N ASP A 60 4.54 14.57 7.00
CA ASP A 60 3.14 14.55 7.45
C ASP A 60 2.52 13.15 7.29
N GLU A 61 2.99 12.37 6.32
CA GLU A 61 2.55 10.99 6.08
C GLU A 61 3.65 9.97 6.42
N PHE A 62 3.29 8.87 7.07
CA PHE A 62 4.24 7.80 7.42
C PHE A 62 4.05 6.56 6.54
N GLU A 63 2.87 6.41 5.96
CA GLU A 63 2.45 5.22 5.23
C GLU A 63 1.64 5.61 4.00
N LYS A 64 2.06 5.13 2.82
CA LYS A 64 1.22 5.16 1.61
C LYS A 64 0.59 3.78 1.40
N PRO A 65 -0.73 3.68 1.22
CA PRO A 65 -1.40 2.41 0.98
C PRO A 65 -0.98 1.84 -0.37
N PHE A 66 -0.63 0.56 -0.40
CA PHE A 66 -0.15 -0.17 -1.57
C PHE A 66 -0.93 -1.48 -1.74
N SER A 67 -1.25 -1.79 -3.00
CA SER A 67 -1.78 -3.09 -3.38
C SER A 67 -0.88 -3.72 -4.43
N PHE A 68 -0.57 -5.01 -4.26
CA PHE A 68 0.03 -5.77 -5.33
C PHE A 68 -0.99 -6.04 -6.44
N LEU A 69 -0.50 -6.08 -7.68
CA LEU A 69 -1.27 -6.50 -8.83
C LEU A 69 -1.88 -7.88 -8.59
N ASN A 70 -3.19 -7.99 -8.74
CA ASN A 70 -3.91 -9.24 -8.47
C ASN A 70 -4.52 -9.87 -9.72
N SER A 71 -4.76 -9.09 -10.78
CA SER A 71 -5.46 -9.54 -11.98
C SER A 71 -4.66 -9.28 -13.26
N SER A 72 -4.87 -10.12 -14.28
CA SER A 72 -4.23 -9.96 -15.59
C SER A 72 -4.76 -8.73 -16.34
N GLU A 73 -6.02 -8.33 -16.07
CA GLU A 73 -6.68 -7.19 -16.73
C GLU A 73 -5.96 -5.87 -16.46
N GLU A 74 -5.52 -5.64 -15.23
CA GLU A 74 -4.75 -4.45 -14.86
C GLU A 74 -3.42 -4.36 -15.62
N LEU A 75 -2.74 -5.50 -15.81
CA LEU A 75 -1.51 -5.55 -16.60
C LEU A 75 -1.78 -5.28 -18.08
N ASP A 76 -2.86 -5.84 -18.64
CA ASP A 76 -3.23 -5.62 -20.04
C ASP A 76 -3.52 -4.15 -20.32
N VAL A 77 -4.19 -3.46 -19.39
CA VAL A 77 -4.40 -2.01 -19.45
C VAL A 77 -3.06 -1.29 -19.45
N PHE A 78 -2.16 -1.64 -18.54
CA PHE A 78 -0.84 -1.01 -18.46
C PHE A 78 -0.03 -1.18 -19.75
N GLU A 79 0.05 -2.40 -20.28
CA GLU A 79 0.78 -2.68 -21.51
C GLU A 79 0.18 -1.96 -22.71
N LYS A 80 -1.16 -1.82 -22.76
CA LYS A 80 -1.82 -1.09 -23.84
C LYS A 80 -1.55 0.42 -23.78
N GLU A 81 -1.58 1.01 -22.58
CA GLU A 81 -1.55 2.46 -22.42
C GLU A 81 -0.12 3.02 -22.32
N PHE A 82 0.78 2.32 -21.63
CA PHE A 82 2.08 2.88 -21.25
C PHE A 82 3.28 2.25 -21.95
N ARG A 83 3.12 1.09 -22.62
CA ARG A 83 4.28 0.36 -23.18
C ARG A 83 5.06 1.15 -24.22
N SER A 84 4.40 2.06 -24.94
CA SER A 84 5.06 2.92 -25.94
C SER A 84 6.04 3.92 -25.32
N GLU A 85 5.86 4.27 -24.05
CA GLU A 85 6.67 5.27 -23.33
C GLU A 85 7.61 4.62 -22.30
N ILE A 86 7.26 3.45 -21.78
CA ILE A 86 8.04 2.74 -20.75
C ILE A 86 8.75 1.54 -21.38
N SER A 87 10.03 1.30 -21.05
CA SER A 87 10.78 0.12 -21.51
C SER A 87 10.20 -1.21 -21.01
N ASP A 88 10.28 -2.25 -21.85
CA ASP A 88 9.93 -3.65 -21.59
C ASP A 88 10.63 -4.30 -20.39
N HIS A 89 11.74 -3.72 -19.91
CA HIS A 89 12.43 -4.13 -18.71
C HIS A 89 11.70 -3.76 -17.42
N PHE A 90 10.70 -2.87 -17.50
CA PHE A 90 9.81 -2.56 -16.38
C PHE A 90 8.54 -3.40 -16.43
N LEU A 91 8.15 -3.93 -15.27
CA LEU A 91 6.86 -4.59 -15.05
C LEU A 91 6.06 -3.83 -14.01
N GLN A 92 4.76 -3.69 -14.23
CA GLN A 92 3.87 -3.28 -13.15
C GLN A 92 3.78 -4.38 -12.09
N VAL A 93 3.99 -4.01 -10.84
CA VAL A 93 3.86 -4.90 -9.68
C VAL A 93 2.68 -4.56 -8.80
N GLY A 94 2.11 -3.37 -8.95
CA GLY A 94 0.99 -2.89 -8.15
C GLY A 94 0.71 -1.41 -8.37
N HIS A 95 -0.04 -0.84 -7.44
CA HIS A 95 -0.42 0.58 -7.45
C HIS A 95 -0.56 1.08 -6.01
N LEU A 96 -0.41 2.40 -5.83
CA LEU A 96 -0.83 3.04 -4.58
C LEU A 96 -2.36 3.17 -4.59
N TYR A 97 -3.02 2.81 -3.50
CA TYR A 97 -4.49 2.73 -3.44
C TYR A 97 -5.15 4.11 -3.42
N ASN A 98 -6.22 4.31 -4.21
CA ASN A 98 -6.89 5.62 -4.42
C ASN A 98 -5.99 6.70 -5.04
N PHE A 99 -4.86 6.29 -5.62
CA PHE A 99 -3.88 7.14 -6.26
C PHE A 99 -3.74 6.71 -7.74
N THR A 100 -3.18 7.57 -8.59
CA THR A 100 -2.88 7.17 -9.99
C THR A 100 -1.45 6.64 -10.13
N GLU A 101 -0.75 6.50 -9.02
CA GLU A 101 0.63 6.08 -8.95
C GLU A 101 0.76 4.59 -9.23
N ILE A 102 1.55 4.28 -10.25
CA ILE A 102 1.87 2.92 -10.67
C ILE A 102 3.23 2.54 -10.09
N VAL A 103 3.29 1.35 -9.47
CA VAL A 103 4.53 0.80 -8.93
C VAL A 103 5.12 -0.18 -9.93
N LEU A 104 6.36 0.06 -10.33
CA LEU A 104 7.08 -0.74 -11.32
C LEU A 104 8.31 -1.43 -10.72
N LEU A 105 8.60 -2.63 -11.20
CA LEU A 105 9.87 -3.33 -10.99
C LEU A 105 10.72 -3.25 -12.25
N ASN A 106 11.94 -2.72 -12.12
CA ASN A 106 12.97 -2.86 -13.15
C ASN A 106 13.63 -4.24 -13.03
N LYS A 107 13.36 -5.14 -13.99
CA LYS A 107 13.86 -6.53 -13.98
C LYS A 107 15.37 -6.65 -14.12
N ILE A 108 16.04 -5.66 -14.69
CA ILE A 108 17.50 -5.68 -14.90
C ILE A 108 18.22 -5.16 -13.66
N LYS A 109 17.75 -4.05 -13.10
CA LYS A 109 18.38 -3.38 -11.96
C LYS A 109 17.89 -3.90 -10.61
N ASN A 110 16.79 -4.65 -10.58
CA ASN A 110 16.10 -5.09 -9.37
C ASN A 110 15.71 -3.91 -8.45
N THR A 111 15.26 -2.81 -9.05
CA THR A 111 14.82 -1.58 -8.38
C THR A 111 13.34 -1.37 -8.54
N VAL A 112 12.71 -0.79 -7.53
CA VAL A 112 11.31 -0.39 -7.53
C VAL A 112 11.21 1.09 -7.88
N HIS A 113 10.21 1.43 -8.70
CA HIS A 113 9.96 2.79 -9.15
C HIS A 113 8.48 3.11 -8.97
N VAL A 114 8.18 4.39 -8.78
CA VAL A 114 6.80 4.88 -8.68
C VAL A 114 6.69 6.11 -9.57
N PHE A 115 5.66 6.15 -10.41
CA PHE A 115 5.33 7.33 -11.21
C PHE A 115 3.82 7.55 -11.22
N HIS A 116 3.41 8.81 -11.37
CA HIS A 116 2.01 9.21 -11.47
C HIS A 116 1.60 9.19 -12.95
N VAL A 117 0.39 8.73 -13.29
CA VAL A 117 -0.03 8.59 -14.70
C VAL A 117 0.13 9.88 -15.52
N SER A 118 -0.08 11.05 -14.89
CA SER A 118 0.12 12.35 -15.57
C SER A 118 1.56 12.64 -15.97
N ASP A 119 2.56 11.97 -15.37
CA ASP A 119 3.97 12.14 -15.72
C ASP A 119 4.22 11.78 -17.19
N ILE A 120 3.35 10.99 -17.82
CA ILE A 120 3.43 10.67 -19.25
C ILE A 120 3.37 11.92 -20.16
N ALA A 121 2.76 12.99 -19.67
CA ALA A 121 2.69 14.27 -20.39
C ALA A 121 4.01 15.05 -20.34
N ASP A 122 4.88 14.75 -19.35
CA ASP A 122 6.20 15.35 -19.18
C ASP A 122 7.27 14.25 -19.27
N LYS A 123 7.75 14.02 -20.50
CA LYS A 123 8.69 12.93 -20.78
C LYS A 123 10.01 13.08 -20.02
N ASP A 124 10.47 14.30 -19.77
CA ASP A 124 11.72 14.53 -19.04
C ASP A 124 11.55 14.11 -17.58
N TRP A 125 10.41 14.44 -16.98
CA TRP A 125 10.07 14.02 -15.62
C TRP A 125 9.82 12.52 -15.50
N LEU A 126 9.10 11.92 -16.45
CA LEU A 126 8.92 10.46 -16.51
C LEU A 126 10.26 9.75 -16.61
N ASN A 127 11.14 10.18 -17.52
CA ASN A 127 12.47 9.60 -17.69
C ASN A 127 13.28 9.70 -16.40
N TYR A 128 13.25 10.87 -15.74
CA TYR A 128 13.88 11.05 -14.44
C TYR A 128 13.38 10.02 -13.41
N LYS A 129 12.07 9.80 -13.29
CA LYS A 129 11.51 8.80 -12.36
C LYS A 129 11.86 7.35 -12.75
N LEU A 130 11.92 7.03 -14.03
CA LEU A 130 12.31 5.70 -14.50
C LEU A 130 13.83 5.45 -14.35
N GLU A 131 14.64 6.50 -14.35
CA GLU A 131 16.09 6.40 -14.07
C GLU A 131 16.40 6.29 -12.58
N ASN A 132 15.60 6.94 -11.73
CA ASN A 132 15.79 7.03 -10.29
C ASN A 132 14.75 6.16 -9.55
N GLY A 133 15.14 4.93 -9.23
CA GLY A 133 14.31 4.05 -8.40
C GLY A 133 14.20 4.58 -6.97
N ILE A 134 13.06 4.29 -6.34
CA ILE A 134 12.82 4.66 -4.94
C ILE A 134 13.67 3.83 -3.97
N CYS A 135 13.88 2.55 -4.29
CA CYS A 135 14.72 1.64 -3.54
C CYS A 135 15.02 0.38 -4.37
N ASN A 136 15.86 -0.50 -3.85
CA ASN A 136 15.98 -1.86 -4.39
C ASN A 136 14.80 -2.73 -3.94
N PHE A 137 14.55 -3.82 -4.65
CA PHE A 137 13.40 -4.68 -4.39
C PHE A 137 13.42 -5.34 -3.00
N ASP A 138 14.58 -5.76 -2.50
CA ASP A 138 14.66 -6.40 -1.18
C ASP A 138 14.32 -5.41 -0.06
N GLU A 139 14.78 -4.17 -0.20
CA GLU A 139 14.44 -3.06 0.69
C GLU A 139 12.95 -2.74 0.64
N PHE A 140 12.35 -2.70 -0.55
CA PHE A 140 10.91 -2.54 -0.72
C PHE A 140 10.14 -3.60 0.06
N VAL A 141 10.47 -4.88 -0.14
CA VAL A 141 9.78 -6.00 0.53
C VAL A 141 9.99 -6.00 2.04
N ASN A 142 11.16 -5.61 2.52
CA ASN A 142 11.40 -5.52 3.96
C ASN A 142 10.65 -4.34 4.60
N SER A 143 10.33 -3.32 3.81
CA SER A 143 9.69 -2.10 4.27
C SER A 143 8.16 -2.17 4.24
N ILE A 144 7.56 -3.02 3.40
CA ILE A 144 6.10 -3.19 3.42
C ILE A 144 5.63 -3.71 4.79
N ARG A 145 4.47 -3.22 5.21
CA ARG A 145 3.81 -3.57 6.48
C ARG A 145 2.29 -3.68 6.28
N PRO A 146 1.53 -4.26 7.23
CA PRO A 146 0.08 -4.18 7.16
C PRO A 146 -0.35 -2.73 7.25
N GLN A 147 -1.35 -2.34 6.48
CA GLN A 147 -1.94 -1.01 6.62
C GLN A 147 -2.59 -0.84 8.00
N THR A 148 -2.39 0.35 8.57
CA THR A 148 -2.97 0.74 9.85
C THR A 148 -3.84 1.99 9.81
N VAL A 149 -3.83 2.76 8.72
CA VAL A 149 -4.63 3.98 8.57
C VAL A 149 -6.12 3.65 8.41
N SER A 150 -6.97 4.30 9.21
CA SER A 150 -8.41 4.44 8.93
C SER A 150 -8.75 5.92 8.70
N CYS A 151 -9.47 6.21 7.63
CA CYS A 151 -10.01 7.53 7.32
C CYS A 151 -11.53 7.47 7.27
N LEU A 152 -12.17 8.34 8.05
CA LEU A 152 -13.61 8.50 8.09
C LEU A 152 -13.95 9.92 7.63
N ILE A 153 -15.11 10.08 7.00
CA ILE A 153 -15.55 11.35 6.44
C ILE A 153 -16.99 11.63 6.84
N ASN A 154 -17.32 12.89 7.12
CA ASN A 154 -18.69 13.27 7.37
C ASN A 154 -19.46 13.32 6.04
N PRO A 155 -20.51 12.50 5.84
CA PRO A 155 -21.27 12.49 4.59
C PRO A 155 -22.10 13.76 4.34
N LYS A 156 -22.26 14.61 5.37
CA LYS A 156 -22.98 15.89 5.28
C LYS A 156 -22.06 17.08 5.04
N ASP A 157 -20.77 16.94 5.36
CA ASP A 157 -19.75 17.97 5.18
C ASP A 157 -18.39 17.32 4.89
N TYR A 158 -18.02 17.25 3.61
CA TYR A 158 -16.77 16.62 3.19
C TYR A 158 -15.49 17.37 3.62
N SER A 159 -15.61 18.55 4.24
CA SER A 159 -14.48 19.23 4.88
C SER A 159 -14.15 18.67 6.27
N GLU A 160 -15.08 17.91 6.87
CA GLU A 160 -14.87 17.22 8.15
C GLU A 160 -14.51 15.75 7.90
N TRP A 161 -13.36 15.34 8.45
CA TRP A 161 -12.87 13.98 8.43
C TRP A 161 -12.30 13.62 9.81
N ASP A 162 -12.02 12.33 10.00
CA ASP A 162 -11.26 11.81 11.13
C ASP A 162 -10.27 10.79 10.56
N MET A 163 -8.98 10.91 10.91
CA MET A 163 -7.95 9.92 10.57
C MET A 163 -7.29 9.35 11.82
N PHE A 164 -7.07 8.04 11.78
CA PHE A 164 -6.38 7.29 12.83
C PHE A 164 -5.33 6.38 12.21
N GLU A 165 -4.09 6.48 12.69
CA GLU A 165 -2.98 5.68 12.17
C GLU A 165 -2.05 5.20 13.27
N ILE A 166 -1.72 3.91 13.24
CA ILE A 166 -0.72 3.35 14.15
C ILE A 166 0.66 3.57 13.53
N ARG A 167 1.41 4.55 14.03
CA ARG A 167 2.75 4.85 13.51
C ARG A 167 3.77 3.79 13.90
N ASN A 168 3.70 3.26 15.12
CA ASN A 168 4.59 2.20 15.60
C ASN A 168 3.94 1.36 16.72
N GLU A 169 4.71 0.58 17.48
CA GLU A 169 4.17 -0.31 18.52
C GLU A 169 3.47 0.41 19.68
N THR A 170 3.68 1.72 19.83
CA THR A 170 3.21 2.52 20.97
C THR A 170 2.54 3.83 20.58
N GLU A 171 2.53 4.22 19.31
CA GLU A 171 2.04 5.53 18.87
C GLU A 171 0.80 5.45 17.96
N LEU A 172 -0.22 6.25 18.31
CA LEU A 172 -1.41 6.51 17.48
C LEU A 172 -1.42 7.97 17.06
N LYS A 173 -1.35 8.21 15.75
CA LYS A 173 -1.53 9.53 15.16
C LYS A 173 -3.01 9.75 14.85
N THR A 174 -3.53 10.90 15.27
CA THR A 174 -4.77 11.48 14.78
C THR A 174 -4.46 12.72 13.94
N GLU A 175 -5.48 13.39 13.40
CA GLU A 175 -5.31 14.65 12.67
C GLU A 175 -4.52 15.68 13.48
N THR A 176 -4.87 15.83 14.77
CA THR A 176 -4.37 16.94 15.60
C THR A 176 -3.25 16.54 16.55
N GLU A 177 -3.12 15.26 16.89
CA GLU A 177 -2.22 14.83 17.96
C GLU A 177 -1.54 13.48 17.68
N LEU A 178 -0.38 13.29 18.31
CA LEU A 178 0.27 11.99 18.42
C LEU A 178 0.12 11.53 19.87
N MET A 179 -0.55 10.40 20.07
CA MET A 179 -0.80 9.81 21.39
C MET A 179 0.16 8.64 21.63
N GLU A 180 0.82 8.62 22.79
CA GLU A 180 1.73 7.56 23.21
C GLU A 180 1.06 6.60 24.22
N PHE A 181 1.29 5.30 24.03
CA PHE A 181 0.74 4.22 24.85
C PHE A 181 1.87 3.32 25.37
N LYS A 182 1.61 2.67 26.51
CA LYS A 182 2.59 1.77 27.15
C LYS A 182 2.88 0.49 26.37
N ASP A 183 1.92 0.01 25.57
CA ASP A 183 2.00 -1.28 24.89
C ASP A 183 1.06 -1.35 23.68
N ARG A 184 1.40 -2.22 22.74
CA ARG A 184 0.66 -2.46 21.49
C ARG A 184 -0.77 -2.93 21.72
N LYS A 185 -1.06 -3.60 22.83
CA LYS A 185 -2.42 -4.09 23.12
C LYS A 185 -3.34 -2.90 23.39
N THR A 186 -2.92 -2.03 24.31
CA THR A 186 -3.65 -0.82 24.69
C THR A 186 -3.81 0.13 23.50
N LEU A 187 -2.76 0.28 22.68
CA LEU A 187 -2.79 1.04 21.43
C LEU A 187 -3.88 0.55 20.47
N ASN A 188 -3.96 -0.77 20.24
CA ASN A 188 -4.98 -1.35 19.35
C ASN A 188 -6.40 -1.20 19.89
N GLU A 189 -6.58 -1.29 21.21
CA GLU A 189 -7.88 -1.07 21.86
C GLU A 189 -8.34 0.38 21.67
N GLU A 190 -7.46 1.36 21.90
CA GLU A 190 -7.79 2.78 21.71
C GLU A 190 -8.02 3.11 20.23
N TYR A 191 -7.21 2.59 19.31
CA TYR A 191 -7.42 2.76 17.88
C TYR A 191 -8.84 2.38 17.44
N LEU A 192 -9.32 1.20 17.87
CA LEU A 192 -10.67 0.74 17.53
C LEU A 192 -11.75 1.59 18.19
N GLU A 193 -11.51 2.05 19.42
CA GLU A 193 -12.43 2.90 20.15
C GLU A 193 -12.58 4.27 19.48
N GLN A 194 -11.50 4.87 18.99
CA GLN A 194 -11.53 6.12 18.24
C GLN A 194 -12.33 6.00 16.94
N VAL A 195 -12.10 4.93 16.16
CA VAL A 195 -12.88 4.63 14.95
C VAL A 195 -14.38 4.51 15.30
N LYS A 196 -14.73 3.82 16.38
CA LYS A 196 -16.13 3.69 16.82
C LYS A 196 -16.75 5.03 17.21
N LYS A 197 -16.06 5.85 17.98
CA LYS A 197 -16.53 7.20 18.36
C LYS A 197 -16.83 8.05 17.14
N SER A 198 -15.99 8.03 16.10
CA SER A 198 -16.25 8.76 14.85
C SER A 198 -17.50 8.25 14.12
N LEU A 199 -17.72 6.92 14.09
CA LEU A 199 -18.94 6.34 13.54
C LEU A 199 -20.19 6.78 14.33
N GLU A 200 -20.12 6.86 15.66
CA GLU A 200 -21.21 7.32 16.52
C GLU A 200 -21.56 8.80 16.27
N LYS A 201 -20.59 9.64 15.88
CA LYS A 201 -20.83 11.01 15.41
C LYS A 201 -21.57 11.07 14.06
N GLY A 202 -21.68 9.95 13.34
CA GLY A 202 -22.34 9.84 12.05
C GLY A 202 -21.40 9.92 10.84
N PHE A 203 -20.08 9.78 11.05
CA PHE A 203 -19.11 9.72 9.95
C PHE A 203 -19.20 8.35 9.27
N ILE A 204 -18.77 8.28 8.01
CA ILE A 204 -18.69 7.02 7.26
C ILE A 204 -17.23 6.67 6.99
N ILE A 205 -16.93 5.37 6.93
CA ILE A 205 -15.59 4.89 6.59
C ILE A 205 -15.35 5.16 5.10
N ASN A 206 -14.43 6.07 4.80
CA ASN A 206 -13.88 6.22 3.45
C ASN A 206 -12.81 5.15 3.20
N TYR A 207 -12.02 4.87 4.24
CA TYR A 207 -10.92 3.93 4.19
C TYR A 207 -10.67 3.27 5.54
N SER A 208 -10.41 1.96 5.57
CA SER A 208 -9.95 1.28 6.77
C SER A 208 -9.35 -0.09 6.42
N PRO A 209 -8.39 -0.61 7.19
CA PRO A 209 -7.86 -1.95 6.97
C PRO A 209 -8.98 -2.99 7.15
N LYS A 210 -8.98 -4.06 6.33
CA LYS A 210 -9.99 -5.13 6.42
C LYS A 210 -10.15 -5.70 7.83
N SER A 211 -9.04 -5.84 8.55
CA SER A 211 -9.00 -6.31 9.93
C SER A 211 -9.82 -5.46 10.90
N VAL A 212 -9.86 -4.15 10.66
CA VAL A 212 -10.64 -3.18 11.44
C VAL A 212 -12.11 -3.28 11.05
N LEU A 213 -12.41 -3.24 9.75
CA LEU A 213 -13.77 -3.39 9.22
C LEU A 213 -14.49 -4.63 9.75
N PHE A 214 -13.78 -5.76 9.86
CA PHE A 214 -14.34 -6.99 10.38
C PHE A 214 -14.60 -6.93 11.89
N ARG A 215 -13.70 -6.32 12.66
CA ARG A 215 -13.87 -6.12 14.11
C ARG A 215 -15.04 -5.18 14.43
N LEU A 216 -15.37 -4.24 13.54
CA LEU A 216 -16.53 -3.36 13.69
C LEU A 216 -17.86 -4.04 13.38
N LYS A 217 -17.85 -5.14 12.61
CA LYS A 217 -19.06 -5.93 12.27
C LYS A 217 -19.45 -6.96 13.35
N LYS A 218 -18.58 -7.19 14.34
CA LYS A 218 -18.81 -8.10 15.47
C LYS A 218 -19.38 -7.35 16.66
#